data_AF-A0A1C3YC71-F1
#
_entry.id   AF-A0A1C3YC71-F1
#
_cell.length_a   1.000
_cell.length_b   1.000
_cell.length_c   1.000
_cell.angle_alpha   90.00
_cell.angle_beta   90.00
_cell.angle_gamma   90.00
#
_symmetry.space_group_name_H-M   'P 1'
#
loop_
_entity.id
_entity.type
_entity.pdbx_description
1 polymer ?
#
loop_
_entity_poly.entity_id
_entity_poly.type
_entity_poly.pdbx_seq_one_letter_code
_entity_poly.pdbx_strand_id
1 'polypeptide(L)' 'MMGNEQPRRIWSEWYAWHPVLPIDDTVFWLETVYRRETEEGLWQYRSFRPEVERIKALAAIPICPGV' A
#
# COMPACT_ATOMS: atom_id res chain seq x y z
N MET A 1 -26.61 10.87 22.65
CA MET A 1 -25.39 10.04 22.53
C MET A 1 -25.19 9.77 21.06
N MET A 2 -24.24 10.46 20.41
CA MET A 2 -23.93 10.24 19.00
C MET A 2 -23.13 8.95 18.87
N GLY A 3 -23.76 7.90 18.33
CA GLY A 3 -23.05 6.77 17.76
C GLY A 3 -22.33 7.22 16.50
N ASN A 4 -21.13 7.78 16.66
CA ASN A 4 -20.19 7.97 15.55
C ASN A 4 -19.48 6.65 15.28
N GLU A 5 -20.25 5.64 14.85
CA GLU A 5 -19.68 4.45 14.23
C GLU A 5 -19.30 4.78 12.79
N GLN A 6 -18.14 5.40 12.61
CA GLN A 6 -17.37 5.24 11.37
C GLN A 6 -16.07 4.49 11.66
N PRO A 7 -16.12 3.21 12.07
CA PRO A 7 -14.92 2.41 12.10
C PRO A 7 -14.62 1.96 10.67
N ARG A 8 -13.34 1.96 10.25
CA ARG A 8 -12.79 1.22 9.07
C ARG A 8 -12.70 1.91 7.70
N ARG A 9 -12.93 3.23 7.56
CA ARG A 9 -12.65 3.94 6.28
C ARG A 9 -11.44 4.87 6.27
N ILE A 10 -10.84 5.12 7.43
CA ILE A 10 -9.75 6.09 7.56
C ILE A 10 -8.41 5.40 7.27
N TRP A 11 -7.72 5.85 6.23
CA TRP A 11 -6.34 5.46 5.97
C TRP A 11 -5.44 6.02 7.07
N SER A 12 -4.61 5.17 7.65
CA SER A 12 -3.62 5.56 8.65
C SER A 12 -2.23 5.38 8.08
N GLU A 13 -1.30 6.27 8.42
CA GLU A 13 0.10 6.10 8.05
C GLU A 13 0.72 4.91 8.83
N TRP A 14 1.53 4.11 8.14
CA TRP A 14 2.18 2.95 8.72
C TRP A 14 3.50 2.61 8.02
N TYR A 15 4.49 2.10 8.76
CA TYR A 15 5.79 1.73 8.20
C TYR A 15 5.85 0.25 7.84
N ALA A 16 6.10 -0.06 6.56
CA ALA A 16 6.14 -1.42 6.00
C ALA A 16 7.42 -2.18 6.35
N TRP A 17 7.56 -2.59 7.61
CA TRP A 17 8.71 -3.37 8.09
C TRP A 17 8.80 -4.79 7.49
N HIS A 18 7.71 -5.30 6.90
CA HIS A 18 7.70 -6.50 6.08
C HIS A 18 7.19 -6.17 4.66
N PRO A 19 7.48 -7.02 3.66
CA PRO A 19 6.94 -6.83 2.32
C PRO A 19 5.41 -6.82 2.33
N VAL A 20 4.82 -5.81 1.68
CA VAL A 20 3.37 -5.68 1.48
C VAL A 20 3.07 -5.40 0.02
N LEU A 21 1.87 -5.76 -0.43
CA LEU A 21 1.39 -5.45 -1.77
C LEU A 21 0.26 -4.41 -1.66
N PRO A 22 0.55 -3.12 -1.91
CA PRO A 22 -0.46 -2.09 -2.00
C PRO A 22 -1.43 -2.35 -3.16
N ILE A 23 -2.68 -1.95 -2.98
CA ILE A 23 -3.72 -2.11 -4.02
C ILE A 23 -3.44 -1.28 -5.27
N ASP A 24 -2.59 -0.28 -5.13
CA ASP A 24 -2.25 0.68 -6.15
C ASP A 24 -0.81 0.56 -6.60
N ASP A 25 0.00 -0.42 -6.18
CA ASP A 25 1.41 -0.44 -6.58
C ASP A 25 2.02 -1.85 -6.56
N THR A 26 3.34 -1.92 -6.76
CA THR A 26 4.17 -3.13 -6.64
C THR A 26 4.51 -3.45 -5.19
N VAL A 27 5.36 -4.44 -4.93
CA VAL A 27 5.76 -4.79 -3.56
C VAL A 27 6.50 -3.63 -2.89
N PHE A 28 6.02 -3.20 -1.71
CA PHE A 28 6.66 -2.21 -0.85
C PHE A 28 7.33 -2.88 0.33
N TRP A 29 8.56 -2.46 0.64
CA TRP A 29 9.29 -2.91 1.82
C TRP A 29 10.19 -1.80 2.36
N LEU A 30 10.22 -1.63 3.68
CA LEU A 30 10.99 -0.62 4.41
C LEU A 30 10.62 0.84 4.06
N GLU A 31 9.37 1.06 3.68
CA GLU A 31 8.82 2.37 3.31
C GLU A 31 7.52 2.68 4.08
N THR A 32 7.20 3.97 4.21
CA THR A 32 5.92 4.41 4.77
C THR A 32 4.81 4.23 3.74
N VAL A 33 3.69 3.64 4.15
CA VAL A 33 2.49 3.36 3.34
C VAL A 33 1.23 3.74 4.10
N TYR A 34 0.15 4.03 3.39
CA TYR A 34 -1.16 4.10 4.02
C TYR A 34 -1.67 2.69 4.25
N ARG A 35 -2.26 2.44 5.41
CA ARG A 35 -2.87 1.17 5.77
C ARG A 35 -4.29 1.39 6.31
N ARG A 36 -5.22 0.51 5.95
CA ARG A 36 -6.56 0.44 6.56
C ARG A 36 -7.00 -1.01 6.75
N GLU A 37 -7.83 -1.25 7.75
CA GLU A 37 -8.48 -2.54 7.96
C GLU A 37 -9.81 -2.58 7.21
N THR A 38 -10.07 -3.64 6.45
CA THR A 38 -11.34 -3.86 5.77
C THR A 38 -12.42 -4.32 6.74
N GLU A 39 -13.67 -4.35 6.28
CA GLU A 39 -14.78 -4.89 7.07
C GLU A 39 -14.59 -6.38 7.42
N GLU A 40 -13.79 -7.10 6.62
CA GLU A 40 -13.42 -8.50 6.78
C GLU A 40 -12.22 -8.72 7.71
N GLY A 41 -11.64 -7.65 8.28
CA GLY A 41 -10.46 -7.72 9.13
C GLY A 41 -9.13 -7.91 8.38
N LEU A 42 -9.12 -7.69 7.06
CA LEU A 42 -7.91 -7.77 6.25
C LEU A 42 -7.24 -6.40 6.15
N TRP A 43 -5.91 -6.37 6.09
CA TRP A 43 -5.17 -5.13 5.87
C TRP A 43 -5.05 -4.81 4.39
N GLN A 44 -5.49 -3.61 4.02
CA GLN A 44 -5.21 -3.01 2.73
C GLN A 44 -4.13 -1.96 2.87
N TYR A 45 -3.27 -1.88 1.87
CA TYR A 45 -2.15 -0.96 1.82
C TYR A 45 -2.28 -0.07 0.58
N ARG A 46 -1.78 1.16 0.67
CA ARG A 46 -1.71 2.10 -0.44
C ARG A 46 -0.38 2.84 -0.41
N SER A 47 0.24 3.00 -1.58
CA SER A 47 1.51 3.72 -1.72
C SER A 47 1.34 5.23 -1.45
N PHE A 48 2.43 5.89 -1.02
CA PHE A 48 2.53 7.36 -1.03
C PHE A 48 3.02 7.90 -2.37
N ARG A 49 3.50 7.02 -3.26
CA ARG A 49 4.17 7.44 -4.48
C ARG A 49 3.16 8.04 -5.47
N PRO A 50 3.43 9.23 -6.03
CA PRO A 50 2.64 9.74 -7.14
C PRO A 50 2.81 8.84 -8.36
N GLU A 51 1.81 8.81 -9.23
CA GLU A 51 1.75 7.91 -10.41
C GLU A 51 3.03 7.95 -11.26
N VAL A 52 3.63 9.12 -11.45
CA VAL A 52 4.88 9.28 -12.21
C VAL A 52 6.06 8.50 -11.62
N GLU A 53 6.19 8.46 -10.29
CA GLU A 53 7.25 7.72 -9.61
C GLU A 53 6.97 6.21 -9.65
N ARG A 54 5.69 5.83 -9.64
CA ARG A 54 5.28 4.43 -9.81
C ARG A 54 5.64 3.89 -11.19
N ILE A 55 5.39 4.68 -12.23
CA ILE A 55 5.74 4.32 -13.61
C ILE A 55 7.26 4.15 -13.75
N LYS A 56 8.06 5.07 -13.17
CA LYS A 56 9.52 4.94 -13.16
C LYS A 56 9.99 3.69 -12.42
N ALA A 57 9.41 3.40 -11.25
CA ALA A 57 9.76 2.21 -10.47
C ALA A 57 9.47 0.92 -11.24
N LEU A 58 8.29 0.83 -11.89
CA LEU A 58 7.93 -0.29 -12.77
C LEU A 58 8.89 -0.44 -13.94
N ALA A 59 9.29 0.67 -14.57
CA ALA A 59 10.24 0.65 -15.69
C ALA A 59 11.67 0.27 -15.26
N ALA A 60 12.02 0.43 -13.98
CA ALA A 60 13.31 0.07 -13.42
C ALA A 60 13.39 -1.40 -12.96
N ILE A 61 12.28 -2.15 -12.98
CA ILE A 61 12.29 -3.58 -12.66
C ILE A 61 13.10 -4.28 -13.75
N PRO A 62 14.25 -4.92 -13.42
CA PRO A 62 15.04 -5.59 -14.42
C PRO A 62 14.22 -6.72 -15.03
N ILE A 63 14.08 -6.71 -16.36
CA ILE A 63 13.55 -7.86 -17.09
C ILE A 63 14.62 -8.94 -16.98
N CYS A 64 14.38 -9.96 -16.18
CA CYS A 64 15.20 -11.16 -16.19
C CYS A 64 14.83 -11.96 -17.46
N PRO A 65 15.69 -12.01 -18.50
CA PRO A 65 15.42 -12.93 -19.59
C PRO A 65 15.55 -14.34 -19.03
N GLY A 66 14.42 -15.05 -18.93
CA GLY A 66 14.43 -16.49 -18.66
C GLY A 66 15.23 -17.17 -19.77
N VAL A 67 16.25 -17.92 -19.36
CA VAL A 67 17.05 -18.80 -20.22
C VAL A 67 16.20 -19.90 -20.86
#